data_AF-A0ABD5SYB4-F1
#
_entry.id   AF-A0ABD5SYB4-F1
#
_cell.length_a   1.000
_cell.length_b   1.000
_cell.length_c   1.000
_cell.angle_alpha   90.00
_cell.angle_beta   90.00
_cell.angle_gamma   90.00
#
_symmetry.space_group_name_H-M   'P 1'
#
loop_
_entity.id
_entity.type
_entity.pdbx_description
1 polymer ?
#
loop_
_entity_poly.entity_id
_entity_poly.type
_entity_poly.pdbx_seq_one_letter_code
_entity_poly.pdbx_strand_id
1 'polypeptide(L)'
;MLKEEGPASLAVKGSKYITAESKNVIRKRLLNYPRKRLFQRTHGPVVDVMEQDWDVLIILDACRYDIFSETVDIDGELTAINSKGSHSEEFCTAHFANRTHHDTVYVTANGYGARIGSESFHDLIFTDEDDSVPDMEVKHSTMEGLAPSTVVGAAVDANMPC
;
A
#
# COMPACT_ATOMS: atom_id res chain seq x y z
N MET A 1 39.79 21.73 5.05
CA MET A 1 39.06 22.41 3.97
C MET A 1 37.60 21.97 4.02
N LEU A 2 36.84 22.52 4.98
CA LEU A 2 35.39 22.41 5.10
C LEU A 2 34.92 23.85 5.34
N LYS A 3 34.16 24.43 4.40
CA LYS A 3 33.58 25.76 4.59
C LYS A 3 32.35 25.60 5.48
N GLU A 4 32.39 26.17 6.67
CA GLU A 4 31.23 26.25 7.56
C GLU A 4 30.15 27.08 6.89
N GLU A 5 29.04 26.43 6.53
CA GLU A 5 27.82 27.12 6.12
C GLU A 5 27.14 27.71 7.35
N GLY A 6 27.11 29.04 7.44
CA GLY A 6 26.55 29.76 8.59
C GLY A 6 25.03 29.61 8.76
N PRO A 7 24.49 29.85 9.96
CA PRO A 7 23.08 29.62 10.32
C PRO A 7 22.06 30.36 9.42
N ALA A 8 22.47 31.47 8.79
CA ALA A 8 21.64 32.18 7.82
C ALA A 8 21.43 31.41 6.50
N SER A 9 22.41 30.62 6.02
CA SER A 9 22.23 29.81 4.80
C SER A 9 21.29 28.64 5.04
N LEU A 10 21.33 28.05 6.25
CA LEU A 10 20.42 26.99 6.70
C LEU A 10 18.97 27.49 6.82
N ALA A 11 18.75 28.69 7.37
CA ALA A 11 17.41 29.28 7.47
C ALA A 11 16.79 29.60 6.09
N VAL A 12 17.60 30.10 5.14
CA VAL A 12 17.15 30.37 3.77
C VAL A 12 16.87 29.08 3.00
N LYS A 13 17.71 28.04 3.16
CA LYS A 13 17.46 26.71 2.59
C LYS A 13 16.19 26.09 3.17
N GLY A 14 15.99 26.15 4.49
CA GLY A 14 14.79 25.66 5.17
C GLY A 14 13.51 26.37 4.71
N SER A 15 13.52 27.71 4.60
CA SER A 15 12.37 28.48 4.12
C SER A 15 12.01 28.17 2.66
N LYS A 16 13.01 27.98 1.78
CA LYS A 16 12.80 27.55 0.38
C LYS A 16 12.27 26.11 0.29
N TYR A 17 12.74 25.21 1.13
CA TYR A 17 12.26 23.82 1.20
C TYR A 17 10.80 23.76 1.68
N ILE A 18 10.47 24.45 2.78
CA ILE A 18 9.11 24.53 3.32
C ILE A 18 8.14 25.10 2.27
N THR A 19 8.55 26.12 1.51
CA THR A 19 7.70 26.69 0.46
C THR A 19 7.57 25.82 -0.79
N ALA A 20 8.60 25.05 -1.17
CA ALA A 20 8.52 24.11 -2.29
C ALA A 20 7.64 22.90 -1.94
N GLU A 21 7.79 22.35 -0.74
CA GLU A 21 7.02 21.21 -0.26
C GLU A 21 5.54 21.57 -0.07
N SER A 22 5.27 22.72 0.55
CA SER A 22 3.90 23.24 0.68
C SER A 22 3.22 23.47 -0.68
N LYS A 23 3.94 24.02 -1.66
CA LYS A 23 3.44 24.19 -3.03
C LYS A 23 3.16 22.85 -3.72
N ASN A 24 4.01 21.84 -3.53
CA ASN A 24 3.80 20.51 -4.08
C ASN A 24 2.60 19.79 -3.44
N VAL A 25 2.41 19.91 -2.13
CA VAL A 25 1.25 19.34 -1.42
C VAL A 25 -0.04 20.00 -1.87
N ILE A 26 -0.07 21.34 -1.95
CA ILE A 26 -1.24 22.08 -2.44
C ILE A 26 -1.53 21.75 -3.90
N ARG A 27 -0.50 21.70 -4.75
CA ARG A 27 -0.64 21.33 -6.17
C ARG A 27 -1.14 19.90 -6.34
N LYS A 28 -0.60 18.93 -5.60
CA LYS A 28 -1.10 17.54 -5.57
C LYS A 28 -2.57 17.52 -5.18
N ARG A 29 -2.98 18.22 -4.11
CA ARG A 29 -4.39 18.26 -3.69
C ARG A 29 -5.30 18.92 -4.74
N LEU A 30 -4.91 20.06 -5.30
CA LEU A 30 -5.71 20.82 -6.27
C LEU A 30 -5.84 20.13 -7.63
N LEU A 31 -4.82 19.41 -8.10
CA LEU A 31 -4.89 18.65 -9.35
C LEU A 31 -5.48 17.24 -9.17
N ASN A 32 -5.18 16.56 -8.07
CA ASN A 32 -5.62 15.16 -7.89
C ASN A 32 -7.10 15.06 -7.55
N TYR A 33 -7.66 16.04 -6.83
CA TYR A 33 -9.08 16.03 -6.46
C TYR A 33 -10.04 16.07 -7.68
N PRO A 34 -9.91 17.02 -8.63
CA PRO A 34 -10.74 16.99 -9.83
C PRO A 34 -10.45 15.77 -10.71
N ARG A 35 -9.19 15.30 -10.76
CA ARG A 35 -8.82 14.08 -11.50
C ARG A 35 -9.50 12.83 -10.96
N LYS A 36 -9.47 12.60 -9.64
CA LYS A 36 -10.15 11.46 -9.01
C LYS A 36 -11.67 11.51 -9.23
N ARG A 37 -12.28 12.69 -9.11
CA ARG A 37 -13.72 12.86 -9.37
C ARG A 37 -14.08 12.60 -10.83
N LEU A 38 -13.26 13.07 -11.77
CA LEU A 38 -13.47 12.80 -13.19
C LEU A 38 -13.32 11.31 -13.49
N PHE A 39 -12.28 10.67 -12.94
CA PHE A 39 -12.04 9.24 -13.06
C PHE A 39 -13.23 8.41 -12.58
N GLN A 40 -13.79 8.72 -11.41
CA GLN A 40 -14.99 8.06 -10.88
C GLN A 40 -16.23 8.29 -11.76
N ARG A 41 -16.38 9.48 -12.35
CA ARG A 41 -17.47 9.74 -13.30
C ARG A 41 -17.32 8.94 -14.59
N THR A 42 -16.10 8.66 -15.03
CA THR A 42 -15.85 7.96 -16.29
C THR A 42 -15.76 6.44 -16.14
N HIS A 43 -15.27 5.93 -14.99
CA HIS A 43 -15.01 4.51 -14.77
C HIS A 43 -15.96 3.87 -13.74
N GLY A 44 -16.79 4.66 -13.06
CA GLY A 44 -17.77 4.16 -12.08
C GLY A 44 -17.30 4.26 -10.63
N PRO A 45 -18.06 3.66 -9.71
CA PRO A 45 -17.76 3.71 -8.29
C PRO A 45 -16.46 2.97 -7.97
N VAL A 46 -15.92 3.29 -6.79
CA VAL A 46 -14.72 2.66 -6.25
C VAL A 46 -15.14 1.70 -5.15
N VAL A 47 -14.59 0.49 -5.15
CA VAL A 47 -14.89 -0.58 -4.20
C VAL A 47 -13.97 -0.45 -2.99
N ASP A 48 -14.52 -0.60 -1.78
CA ASP A 48 -13.73 -0.91 -0.59
C ASP A 48 -13.61 -2.43 -0.44
N VAL A 49 -12.39 -2.97 -0.46
CA VAL A 49 -12.20 -4.41 -0.33
C VAL A 49 -12.64 -4.93 1.04
N MET A 50 -12.58 -4.09 2.08
CA MET A 50 -12.98 -4.46 3.45
C MET A 50 -14.49 -4.35 3.69
N GLU A 51 -15.27 -3.78 2.76
CA GLU A 51 -16.74 -3.76 2.85
C GLU A 51 -17.38 -4.94 2.08
N GLN A 52 -16.56 -5.76 1.43
CA GLN A 52 -17.00 -6.96 0.73
C GLN A 52 -16.89 -8.18 1.66
N ASP A 53 -17.69 -9.21 1.37
CA ASP A 53 -17.75 -10.44 2.16
C ASP A 53 -16.75 -11.47 1.59
N TRP A 54 -15.60 -11.60 2.26
CA TRP A 54 -14.56 -12.56 1.89
C TRP A 54 -14.21 -13.43 3.10
N ASP A 55 -14.10 -14.74 2.90
CA ASP A 55 -13.39 -15.61 3.85
C ASP A 55 -11.87 -15.44 3.69
N VAL A 56 -11.40 -15.27 2.44
CA VAL A 56 -9.99 -15.07 2.09
C VAL A 56 -9.88 -14.07 0.93
N LEU A 57 -9.06 -13.03 1.10
CA LEU A 57 -8.73 -12.06 0.06
C LEU A 57 -7.25 -12.18 -0.33
N ILE A 58 -7.00 -12.52 -1.60
CA ILE A 58 -5.64 -12.60 -2.16
C ILE A 58 -5.39 -11.37 -3.03
N ILE A 59 -4.32 -10.62 -2.74
CA ILE A 59 -3.90 -9.45 -3.51
C ILE A 59 -2.58 -9.76 -4.21
N LEU A 60 -2.61 -9.75 -5.54
CA LEU A 60 -1.43 -9.94 -6.38
C LEU A 60 -0.93 -8.57 -6.87
N ASP A 61 0.08 -8.01 -6.21
CA ASP A 61 0.68 -6.75 -6.65
C ASP A 61 1.36 -6.93 -8.03
N ALA A 62 1.29 -5.90 -8.88
CA ALA A 62 1.70 -5.92 -10.28
C ALA A 62 1.00 -6.96 -11.19
N CYS A 63 -0.10 -7.59 -10.75
CA CYS A 63 -0.90 -8.47 -11.58
C CYS A 63 -1.84 -7.68 -12.50
N ARG A 64 -1.51 -7.60 -13.78
CA ARG A 64 -2.34 -6.91 -14.77
C ARG A 64 -3.57 -7.74 -15.15
N TYR A 65 -4.72 -7.08 -15.20
CA TYR A 65 -5.99 -7.72 -15.54
C TYR A 65 -5.98 -8.41 -16.91
N ASP A 66 -5.43 -7.76 -17.94
CA ASP A 66 -5.42 -8.30 -19.30
C ASP A 66 -4.60 -9.60 -19.37
N ILE A 67 -3.39 -9.59 -18.81
CA ILE A 67 -2.54 -10.78 -18.74
C ILE A 67 -3.19 -11.87 -17.86
N PHE A 68 -3.76 -11.51 -16.72
CA PHE A 68 -4.44 -12.46 -15.85
C PHE A 68 -5.61 -13.13 -16.57
N SER A 69 -6.42 -12.36 -17.30
CA SER A 69 -7.58 -12.88 -18.04
C SER A 69 -7.21 -13.89 -19.13
N GLU A 70 -6.01 -13.78 -19.71
CA GLU A 70 -5.51 -14.69 -20.73
C GLU A 70 -4.85 -15.94 -20.16
N THR A 71 -4.42 -15.91 -18.89
CA THR A 71 -3.55 -16.94 -18.29
C THR A 71 -4.20 -17.70 -17.15
N VAL A 72 -5.24 -17.15 -16.54
CA VAL A 72 -5.90 -17.77 -15.39
C VAL A 72 -6.66 -19.03 -15.82
N ASP A 73 -6.43 -20.13 -15.10
CA ASP A 73 -7.07 -21.44 -15.32
C ASP A 73 -7.79 -21.91 -14.04
N ILE A 74 -8.39 -20.96 -13.30
CA ILE A 74 -9.17 -21.24 -12.09
C ILE A 74 -10.64 -20.95 -12.38
N ASP A 75 -11.52 -21.80 -11.85
CA ASP A 75 -12.97 -21.60 -11.96
C ASP A 75 -13.41 -20.37 -11.15
N GLY A 76 -14.23 -19.51 -11.74
CA GLY A 76 -14.78 -18.34 -11.05
C GLY A 76 -15.31 -17.26 -11.98
N GLU A 77 -15.69 -16.13 -11.38
CA GLU A 77 -16.09 -14.92 -12.11
C GLU A 77 -14.92 -13.93 -12.13
N LEU A 78 -14.50 -13.53 -13.34
CA LEU A 78 -13.48 -12.50 -13.51
C LEU A 78 -14.15 -11.17 -13.86
N THR A 79 -13.98 -10.17 -12.98
CA THR A 79 -14.51 -8.81 -13.18
C THR A 79 -13.44 -7.76 -12.94
N ALA A 80 -13.53 -6.65 -13.68
CA ALA A 80 -12.70 -5.48 -13.46
C ALA A 80 -13.42 -4.49 -12.53
N ILE A 81 -12.75 -4.07 -11.45
CA ILE A 81 -13.27 -3.10 -10.47
C ILE A 81 -12.29 -1.93 -10.28
N ASN A 82 -12.79 -0.79 -9.81
CA ASN A 82 -11.93 0.33 -9.43
C ASN A 82 -11.57 0.25 -7.94
N SER A 83 -10.29 0.29 -7.62
CA SER A 83 -9.77 0.32 -6.24
C SER A 83 -9.63 1.74 -5.67
N LYS A 84 -9.62 1.89 -4.33
CA LYS A 84 -9.42 3.19 -3.64
C LYS A 84 -7.99 3.71 -3.76
N GLY A 85 -7.05 2.86 -4.17
CA GLY A 85 -5.67 3.23 -4.42
C GLY A 85 -5.12 2.67 -5.72
N SER A 86 -4.21 3.42 -6.33
CA SER A 86 -3.53 3.08 -7.59
C SER A 86 -2.13 2.49 -7.40
N HIS A 87 -1.59 2.58 -6.19
CA HIS A 87 -0.29 2.02 -5.79
C HIS A 87 -0.37 1.57 -4.31
N SER A 88 0.55 0.72 -3.88
CA SER A 88 0.44 -0.03 -2.62
C SER A 88 0.29 0.87 -1.37
N GLU A 89 1.02 1.98 -1.27
CA GLU A 89 0.86 2.96 -0.17
C GLU A 89 -0.54 3.58 -0.13
N GLU A 90 -1.05 4.02 -1.29
CA GLU A 90 -2.39 4.62 -1.39
C GLU A 90 -3.48 3.59 -1.11
N PHE A 91 -3.31 2.36 -1.61
CA PHE A 91 -4.19 1.23 -1.35
C PHE A 91 -4.29 0.96 0.16
N CYS A 92 -3.15 0.73 0.81
CA CYS A 92 -3.12 0.41 2.24
C CYS A 92 -3.70 1.56 3.08
N THR A 93 -3.34 2.81 2.75
CA THR A 93 -3.88 3.98 3.45
C THR A 93 -5.40 4.12 3.27
N ALA A 94 -5.91 3.87 2.07
CA ALA A 94 -7.32 4.08 1.75
C ALA A 94 -8.25 2.98 2.28
N HIS A 95 -7.76 1.75 2.39
CA HIS A 95 -8.53 0.58 2.84
C HIS A 95 -8.34 0.28 4.34
N PHE A 96 -7.12 0.47 4.87
CA PHE A 96 -6.75 -0.06 6.19
C PHE A 96 -6.48 1.02 7.23
N ALA A 97 -5.78 2.09 6.87
CA ALA A 97 -5.30 3.06 7.86
C ALA A 97 -6.44 3.77 8.62
N ASN A 98 -6.26 3.92 9.94
CA ASN A 98 -7.23 4.52 10.87
C ASN A 98 -8.58 3.78 10.93
N ARG A 99 -8.56 2.47 10.66
CA ARG A 99 -9.72 1.58 10.79
C ARG A 99 -9.31 0.32 11.56
N THR A 100 -10.33 -0.42 12.00
CA THR A 100 -10.19 -1.60 12.84
C THR A 100 -10.86 -2.79 12.14
N HIS A 101 -10.08 -3.81 11.83
CA HIS A 101 -10.42 -5.04 11.13
C HIS A 101 -9.93 -6.24 11.96
N HIS A 102 -10.34 -6.31 13.23
CA HIS A 102 -9.86 -7.29 14.23
C HIS A 102 -10.40 -8.71 14.06
N ASP A 103 -11.17 -8.92 13.00
CA ASP A 103 -11.61 -10.21 12.48
C ASP A 103 -10.69 -10.73 11.36
N THR A 104 -9.70 -9.93 10.94
CA THR A 104 -8.87 -10.21 9.77
C THR A 104 -7.40 -10.36 10.19
N VAL A 105 -6.75 -11.42 9.72
CA VAL A 105 -5.28 -11.55 9.75
C VAL A 105 -4.73 -11.06 8.41
N TYR A 106 -3.81 -10.09 8.44
CA TYR A 106 -3.19 -9.55 7.24
C TYR A 106 -1.76 -10.06 7.06
N VAL A 107 -1.55 -10.90 6.05
CA VAL A 107 -0.23 -11.44 5.69
C VAL A 107 0.30 -10.69 4.48
N THR A 108 1.52 -10.15 4.55
CA THR A 108 2.08 -9.34 3.47
C THR A 108 3.60 -9.46 3.36
N ALA A 109 4.11 -9.45 2.13
CA ALA A 109 5.52 -9.22 1.83
C ALA A 109 5.78 -7.77 1.36
N ASN A 110 4.74 -6.93 1.29
CA ASN A 110 4.87 -5.56 0.83
C ASN A 110 5.15 -4.63 2.01
N GLY A 111 6.29 -3.93 1.98
CA GLY A 111 6.69 -3.00 3.04
C GLY A 111 5.68 -1.86 3.29
N TYR A 112 4.90 -1.43 2.29
CA TYR A 112 3.81 -0.47 2.50
C TYR A 112 2.65 -1.07 3.32
N GLY A 113 2.39 -2.37 3.18
CA GLY A 113 1.42 -3.10 3.99
C GLY A 113 1.89 -3.21 5.44
N ALA A 114 3.16 -3.58 5.65
CA ALA A 114 3.77 -3.69 6.97
C ALA A 114 3.68 -2.37 7.78
N ARG A 115 3.78 -1.22 7.10
CA ARG A 115 3.71 0.11 7.71
C ARG A 115 2.34 0.48 8.28
N ILE A 116 1.27 -0.24 7.97
CA ILE A 116 -0.04 0.00 8.59
C ILE A 116 0.00 -0.31 10.09
N GLY A 117 0.85 -1.26 10.50
CA GLY A 117 0.98 -1.71 11.88
C GLY A 117 -0.14 -2.68 12.28
N SER A 118 0.08 -3.36 13.41
CA SER A 118 -0.82 -4.40 13.93
C SER A 118 -2.14 -3.86 14.48
N GLU A 119 -2.23 -2.57 14.81
CA GLU A 119 -3.43 -1.97 15.45
C GLU A 119 -4.70 -2.07 14.58
N SER A 120 -4.54 -2.11 13.26
CA SER A 120 -5.66 -2.16 12.31
C SER A 120 -6.23 -3.56 12.09
N PHE A 121 -5.51 -4.63 12.43
CA PHE A 121 -5.89 -6.00 12.12
C PHE A 121 -5.93 -6.85 13.39
N HIS A 122 -6.48 -8.07 13.29
CA HIS A 122 -6.34 -9.06 14.37
C HIS A 122 -4.85 -9.35 14.60
N ASP A 123 -4.17 -9.59 13.49
CA ASP A 123 -2.73 -9.79 13.42
C ASP A 123 -2.20 -9.30 12.07
N LEU A 124 -0.94 -8.87 12.05
CA LEU A 124 -0.23 -8.49 10.84
C LEU A 124 1.07 -9.27 10.77
N ILE A 125 1.14 -10.20 9.83
CA ILE A 125 2.31 -11.02 9.58
C ILE A 125 3.06 -10.43 8.39
N PHE A 126 4.18 -9.80 8.67
CA PHE A 126 5.09 -9.34 7.63
C PHE A 126 6.12 -10.43 7.36
N THR A 127 6.12 -10.98 6.14
CA THR A 127 7.10 -11.97 5.73
C THR A 127 8.31 -11.26 5.14
N ASP A 128 9.40 -11.15 5.91
CA ASP A 128 10.72 -10.69 5.47
C ASP A 128 11.80 -11.65 6.01
N GLU A 129 13.01 -11.66 5.44
CA GLU A 129 14.07 -12.60 5.87
C GLU A 129 14.51 -12.40 7.33
N ASP A 130 14.33 -11.21 7.89
CA ASP A 130 14.75 -10.85 9.26
C ASP A 130 13.57 -10.35 10.13
N ASP A 131 12.32 -10.56 9.68
CA ASP A 131 11.07 -10.05 10.29
C ASP A 131 11.10 -8.54 10.65
N SER A 132 12.06 -7.79 10.11
CA SER A 132 12.31 -6.41 10.46
C SER A 132 11.47 -5.49 9.59
N VAL A 133 10.65 -4.63 10.20
CA VAL A 133 9.91 -3.61 9.46
C VAL A 133 10.91 -2.60 8.89
N PRO A 134 10.94 -2.36 7.56
CA PRO A 134 11.93 -1.46 6.97
C PRO A 134 11.85 -0.05 7.56
N ASP A 135 13.00 0.56 7.83
CA ASP A 135 13.07 1.96 8.25
C ASP A 135 12.55 2.89 7.12
N MET A 136 12.06 4.07 7.48
CA MET A 136 11.21 4.96 6.65
C MET A 136 11.76 5.30 5.23
N GLU A 137 13.04 5.08 4.96
CA GLU A 137 13.65 5.35 3.65
C GLU A 137 13.56 4.19 2.65
N VAL A 138 13.28 2.96 3.09
CA VAL A 138 13.18 1.81 2.17
C VAL A 138 11.75 1.70 1.66
N LYS A 139 11.49 2.32 0.50
CA LYS A 139 10.18 2.28 -0.21
C LYS A 139 9.81 0.90 -0.76
N HIS A 140 10.75 -0.03 -0.71
CA HIS A 140 10.61 -1.43 -1.07
C HIS A 140 11.17 -2.21 0.12
N SER A 141 10.76 -3.45 0.36
CA SER A 141 11.61 -4.34 1.16
C SER A 141 13.04 -4.26 0.60
N THR A 142 14.07 -4.43 1.43
CA THR A 142 15.46 -4.47 0.96
C THR A 142 15.67 -5.46 -0.19
N MET A 143 14.70 -6.37 -0.40
CA MET A 143 14.59 -7.24 -1.57
C MET A 143 13.13 -7.35 -2.06
N GLU A 144 12.83 -6.85 -3.26
CA GLU A 144 11.73 -7.38 -4.07
C GLU A 144 12.09 -8.84 -4.41
N GLY A 145 11.36 -9.85 -3.89
CA GLY A 145 11.57 -11.22 -4.37
C GLY A 145 11.54 -12.38 -3.37
N LEU A 146 10.91 -12.26 -2.20
CA LEU A 146 10.54 -13.47 -1.46
C LEU A 146 9.65 -14.35 -2.33
N ALA A 147 9.90 -15.66 -2.30
CA ALA A 147 9.12 -16.61 -3.07
C ALA A 147 7.65 -16.52 -2.64
N PRO A 148 6.68 -16.56 -3.57
CA PRO A 148 5.26 -16.55 -3.22
C PRO A 148 4.88 -17.63 -2.18
N SER A 149 5.59 -18.76 -2.18
CA SER A 149 5.44 -19.83 -1.19
C SER A 149 5.59 -19.38 0.26
N THR A 150 6.39 -18.36 0.54
CA THR A 150 6.60 -17.85 1.91
C THR A 150 5.33 -17.18 2.44
N VAL A 151 4.74 -16.29 1.64
CA VAL A 151 3.46 -15.65 1.96
C VAL A 151 2.34 -16.68 2.08
N VAL A 152 2.31 -17.66 1.16
CA VAL A 152 1.34 -18.75 1.19
C VAL A 152 1.47 -19.58 2.46
N GLY A 153 2.68 -19.97 2.86
CA GLY A 153 2.92 -20.73 4.09
C GLY A 153 2.41 -19.98 5.33
N ALA A 154 2.81 -18.71 5.49
CA ALA A 154 2.36 -17.88 6.59
C ALA A 154 0.82 -17.69 6.63
N ALA A 155 0.18 -17.52 5.46
CA ALA A 155 -1.27 -17.41 5.38
C ALA A 155 -1.99 -18.72 5.72
N VAL A 156 -1.44 -19.87 5.31
CA VAL A 156 -1.97 -21.19 5.69
C VAL A 156 -1.84 -21.39 7.19
N ASP A 157 -0.66 -21.14 7.76
CA ASP A 157 -0.39 -21.31 9.20
C ASP A 157 -1.32 -20.43 10.05
N ALA A 158 -1.56 -19.18 9.64
CA ALA A 158 -2.49 -18.28 10.30
C ALA A 158 -3.96 -18.73 10.23
N ASN A 159 -4.32 -19.54 9.25
CA ASN A 159 -5.68 -20.06 9.06
C ASN A 159 -5.87 -21.47 9.64
N MET A 160 -4.84 -22.05 10.27
CA MET A 160 -4.97 -23.35 10.93
C MET A 160 -5.70 -23.19 12.28
N PRO A 161 -6.70 -24.03 12.58
CA PRO A 161 -7.32 -24.03 13.90
C PRO A 161 -6.30 -24.47 14.97
N CYS A 162 -6.21 -23.69 16.05
CA CYS A 162 -5.42 -24.01 17.24
C CYS A 162 -5.81 -25.35 17.88
#